data_AF-A0A285QYH2-F1
#
_entry.id   AF-A0A285QYH2-F1
#
_cell.length_a   1.000
_cell.length_b   1.000
_cell.length_c   1.000
_cell.angle_alpha   90.00
_cell.angle_beta   90.00
_cell.angle_gamma   90.00
#
_symmetry.space_group_name_H-M   'P 1'
#
loop_
_entity.id
_entity.type
_entity.pdbx_description
1 polymer ?
#
loop_
_entity_poly.entity_id
_entity_poly.type
_entity_poly.pdbx_seq_one_letter_code
_entity_poly.pdbx_strand_id
1 'polypeptide(L)'
;MIDPPRDAAEAFDQFERLARSIADGAALVRSDGVTWSQARDALLASAFRPALPGFVFQCLSVFKYREFILLYHPDPGARRAFVDQLLDPARRVRAGLGSGADDRGSAPAAPPTERDPPPRGSREWML
;
A
#
# COMPACT_ATOMS: atom_id res chain seq x y z
N MET A 1 9.81 -11.64 21.19
CA MET A 1 8.53 -12.02 20.55
C MET A 1 8.40 -11.09 19.34
N ILE A 2 8.08 -11.61 18.15
CA ILE A 2 7.88 -10.75 16.96
C ILE A 2 6.40 -10.47 16.91
N ASP A 3 6.03 -9.20 17.06
CA ASP A 3 4.64 -8.79 16.99
C ASP A 3 4.18 -8.78 15.52
N PRO A 4 3.07 -9.47 15.19
CA PRO A 4 2.51 -9.38 13.85
C PRO A 4 2.06 -7.95 13.58
N PRO A 5 2.10 -7.48 12.32
CA PRO A 5 1.58 -6.15 11.98
C PRO A 5 0.09 -6.07 12.31
N ARG A 6 -0.33 -4.97 12.94
CA ARG A 6 -1.74 -4.75 13.32
C ARG A 6 -2.61 -4.37 12.13
N ASP A 7 -2.02 -3.74 11.12
CA ASP A 7 -2.67 -3.33 9.89
C ASP A 7 -1.72 -3.37 8.68
N ALA A 8 -2.25 -3.10 7.49
CA ALA A 8 -1.50 -3.12 6.25
C ALA A 8 -0.43 -2.02 6.15
N ALA A 9 -0.62 -0.89 6.84
CA ALA A 9 0.34 0.21 6.85
C ALA A 9 1.56 -0.14 7.70
N GLU A 10 1.35 -0.74 8.89
CA GLU A 10 2.42 -1.29 9.71
C GLU A 10 3.13 -2.45 9.00
N ALA A 11 2.39 -3.31 8.29
CA ALA A 11 2.99 -4.37 7.47
C ALA A 11 3.92 -3.79 6.39
N PHE A 12 3.50 -2.71 5.71
CA PHE A 12 4.33 -2.01 4.74
C PHE A 12 5.60 -1.43 5.37
N ASP A 13 5.47 -0.75 6.51
CA ASP A 13 6.60 -0.12 7.19
C ASP A 13 7.64 -1.17 7.65
N GLN A 14 7.18 -2.32 8.14
CA GLN A 14 8.03 -3.46 8.50
C GLN A 14 8.72 -4.05 7.26
N PHE A 15 7.97 -4.27 6.18
CA PHE A 15 8.48 -4.80 4.92
C PHE A 15 9.54 -3.88 4.31
N GLU A 16 9.26 -2.59 4.21
CA GLU A 16 10.18 -1.59 3.63
C GLU A 16 11.49 -1.52 4.42
N ARG A 17 11.41 -1.52 5.76
CA ARG A 17 12.60 -1.51 6.62
C ARG A 17 13.48 -2.73 6.38
N LEU A 18 12.87 -3.92 6.32
CA LEU A 18 13.58 -5.16 6.05
C LEU A 18 14.19 -5.16 4.63
N ALA A 19 13.43 -4.71 3.63
CA ALA A 19 13.88 -4.61 2.25
C ALA A 19 15.12 -3.71 2.11
N ARG A 20 15.11 -2.53 2.74
CA ARG A 20 16.24 -1.60 2.78
C ARG A 20 17.45 -2.18 3.51
N SER A 21 17.24 -2.80 4.69
CA SER A 21 18.31 -3.46 5.45
C SER A 21 19.04 -4.53 4.62
N ILE A 22 18.30 -5.30 3.82
CA ILE A 22 18.87 -6.29 2.91
C ILE A 22 19.64 -5.62 1.75
N ALA A 23 19.13 -4.51 1.21
CA ALA A 23 19.85 -3.72 0.22
C ALA A 23 21.19 -3.17 0.76
N ASP A 24 21.24 -2.86 2.05
CA ASP A 24 22.47 -2.47 2.75
C ASP A 24 23.46 -3.63 2.95
N GLY A 25 23.03 -4.86 2.69
CA GLY A 25 23.85 -6.07 2.82
C GLY A 25 23.80 -6.71 4.21
N ALA A 26 22.80 -6.37 5.02
CA ALA A 26 22.64 -6.97 6.34
C ALA A 26 22.58 -8.51 6.28
N ALA A 27 23.14 -9.14 7.31
CA ALA A 27 22.98 -10.57 7.54
C ALA A 27 21.54 -10.85 8.01
N LEU A 28 20.96 -11.93 7.50
CA LEU A 28 19.62 -12.34 7.91
C LEU A 28 19.67 -13.16 9.19
N VAL A 29 18.72 -12.88 10.07
CA VAL A 29 18.42 -13.68 11.25
C VAL A 29 17.07 -14.37 11.10
N ARG A 30 16.80 -15.37 11.94
CA ARG A 30 15.56 -16.16 11.87
C ARG A 30 14.30 -15.29 11.95
N SER A 31 14.34 -14.22 12.74
CA SER A 31 13.22 -13.29 12.89
C SER A 31 12.82 -12.60 11.59
N ASP A 32 13.78 -12.33 10.70
CA ASP A 32 13.53 -11.66 9.44
C ASP A 32 12.66 -12.50 8.51
N GLY A 33 12.79 -13.83 8.58
CA GLY A 33 11.93 -14.75 7.83
C GLY A 33 10.47 -14.69 8.27
N VAL A 34 10.25 -14.54 9.58
CA VAL A 34 8.90 -14.39 10.15
C VAL A 34 8.31 -13.03 9.77
N THR A 35 9.06 -11.95 9.95
CA THR A 35 8.67 -10.59 9.57
C THR A 35 8.34 -10.52 8.07
N TRP A 36 9.19 -11.09 7.21
CA TRP A 36 8.94 -11.16 5.77
C TRP A 36 7.61 -11.84 5.45
N SER A 37 7.39 -13.05 5.99
CA SER A 37 6.17 -13.83 5.69
C SER A 37 4.92 -13.07 6.13
N GLN A 38 4.89 -12.59 7.38
CA GLN A 38 3.74 -11.89 7.94
C GLN A 38 3.44 -10.59 7.19
N ALA A 39 4.46 -9.78 6.94
CA ALA A 39 4.30 -8.52 6.23
C ALA A 39 3.87 -8.75 4.78
N ARG A 40 4.50 -9.72 4.08
CA ARG A 40 4.14 -10.07 2.71
C ARG A 40 2.69 -10.53 2.59
N ASP A 41 2.26 -11.44 3.45
CA ASP A 41 0.90 -11.98 3.39
C ASP A 41 -0.14 -10.90 3.67
N ALA A 42 0.11 -10.03 4.66
CA ALA A 42 -0.73 -8.87 4.94
C ALA A 42 -0.79 -7.89 3.75
N LEU A 43 0.35 -7.59 3.12
CA LEU A 43 0.42 -6.71 1.96
C LEU A 43 -0.34 -7.28 0.75
N LEU A 44 -0.18 -8.58 0.47
CA LEU A 44 -0.86 -9.27 -0.63
C LEU A 44 -2.37 -9.38 -0.44
N ALA A 45 -2.86 -9.29 0.80
CA ALA A 45 -4.28 -9.29 1.15
C ALA A 45 -4.87 -7.87 1.30
N SER A 46 -4.10 -6.81 1.01
CA SER A 46 -4.48 -5.42 1.26
C SER A 46 -4.57 -4.56 0.01
N ALA A 47 -4.94 -3.29 0.20
CA ALA A 47 -4.94 -2.25 -0.84
C ALA A 47 -3.55 -1.98 -1.45
N PHE A 48 -2.45 -2.43 -0.81
CA PHE A 48 -1.11 -2.30 -1.36
C PHE A 48 -0.87 -3.22 -2.56
N ARG A 49 -1.56 -4.36 -2.65
CA ARG A 49 -1.32 -5.42 -3.65
C ARG A 49 -1.05 -4.91 -5.08
N PRO A 50 -1.87 -4.02 -5.69
CA PRO A 50 -1.62 -3.54 -7.05
C PRO A 50 -0.38 -2.64 -7.20
N ALA A 51 0.12 -2.07 -6.09
CA ALA A 51 1.29 -1.20 -6.06
C ALA A 51 2.58 -1.94 -5.66
N LEU A 52 2.49 -3.24 -5.33
CA LEU A 52 3.64 -4.03 -4.93
C LEU A 52 4.46 -4.45 -6.16
N PRO A 53 5.80 -4.37 -6.08
CA PRO A 53 6.67 -4.84 -7.16
C PRO A 53 6.62 -6.36 -7.30
N GLY A 54 6.90 -6.87 -8.52
CA GLY A 54 6.80 -8.28 -8.87
C GLY A 54 7.60 -9.23 -7.96
N PHE A 55 8.74 -8.78 -7.41
CA PHE A 55 9.54 -9.60 -6.50
C PHE A 55 8.79 -9.94 -5.21
N VAL A 56 7.81 -9.14 -4.76
CA VAL A 56 7.00 -9.47 -3.58
C VAL A 56 6.18 -10.74 -3.83
N PHE A 57 5.72 -10.94 -5.06
CA PHE A 57 4.99 -12.13 -5.45
C PHE A 57 5.91 -13.34 -5.65
N GLN A 58 7.07 -13.11 -6.28
CA GLN A 58 8.01 -14.16 -6.69
C GLN A 58 8.93 -14.64 -5.56
N CYS A 59 9.38 -13.75 -4.68
CA CYS A 59 10.26 -14.08 -3.56
C CYS A 59 9.42 -14.59 -2.38
N LEU A 60 9.19 -15.91 -2.36
CA LEU A 60 8.44 -16.58 -1.29
C LEU A 60 9.16 -16.56 0.07
N SER A 61 10.46 -16.23 0.10
CA SER A 61 11.23 -16.11 1.33
C SER A 61 12.16 -14.90 1.30
N VAL A 62 12.50 -14.41 2.49
CA VAL A 62 13.47 -13.34 2.69
C VAL A 62 14.85 -13.69 2.12
N PHE A 63 15.23 -14.97 2.13
CA PHE A 63 16.49 -15.44 1.55
C PHE A 63 16.51 -15.29 0.03
N LYS A 64 15.41 -15.63 -0.65
CA LYS A 64 15.29 -15.44 -2.10
C LYS A 64 15.32 -13.97 -2.50
N TYR A 65 14.67 -13.12 -1.71
CA TYR A 65 14.75 -11.68 -1.90
C TYR A 65 16.18 -11.16 -1.69
N ARG A 66 16.89 -11.60 -0.65
CA ARG A 66 18.29 -11.25 -0.43
C ARG A 66 19.20 -11.69 -1.56
N GLU A 67 19.07 -12.92 -2.05
CA GLU A 67 19.81 -13.39 -3.21
C GLU A 67 19.57 -12.49 -4.43
N PHE A 68 18.30 -12.19 -4.72
CA PHE A 68 17.90 -11.31 -5.82
C PHE A 68 18.54 -9.91 -5.71
N ILE A 69 18.46 -9.29 -4.54
CA ILE A 69 19.00 -7.93 -4.31
C ILE A 69 20.52 -7.90 -4.35
N LEU A 70 21.20 -8.90 -3.79
CA LEU A 70 22.67 -8.95 -3.81
C LEU A 70 23.22 -9.27 -5.21
N LEU A 71 22.48 -10.01 -6.03
CA LEU A 71 22.84 -10.26 -7.43
C LEU A 71 22.58 -9.06 -8.34
N TYR A 72 21.64 -8.17 -7.97
CA TYR A 72 21.30 -6.99 -8.77
C TYR A 72 22.51 -6.07 -8.98
N HIS A 73 23.25 -5.74 -7.91
CA HIS A 73 24.40 -4.85 -7.99
C HIS A 73 25.36 -5.00 -6.79
N PRO A 74 26.70 -4.91 -6.99
CA PRO A 74 27.66 -5.00 -5.89
C PRO A 74 27.61 -3.80 -4.93
N ASP A 75 27.39 -2.59 -5.45
CA ASP A 75 27.29 -1.36 -4.64
C ASP A 75 25.96 -1.29 -3.84
N PRO A 76 26.01 -1.09 -2.50
CA PRO A 76 24.82 -0.92 -1.67
C PRO A 76 23.96 0.30 -2.02
N GLY A 77 24.57 1.39 -2.49
CA GLY A 77 23.86 2.60 -2.89
C GLY A 77 22.93 2.36 -4.07
N ALA A 78 23.42 1.67 -5.10
CA ALA A 78 22.62 1.25 -6.25
C ALA A 78 21.47 0.32 -5.84
N ARG A 79 21.71 -0.63 -4.92
CA ARG A 79 20.65 -1.52 -4.39
C ARG A 79 19.56 -0.74 -3.65
N ARG A 80 19.95 0.22 -2.79
CA ARG A 80 19.00 1.09 -2.09
C ARG A 80 18.16 1.90 -3.06
N ALA A 81 18.79 2.55 -4.05
CA ALA A 81 18.08 3.34 -5.06
C ALA A 81 17.08 2.49 -5.84
N PHE A 82 17.45 1.27 -6.21
CA PHE A 82 16.57 0.32 -6.87
C PHE A 82 15.36 -0.07 -6.00
N VAL A 83 15.59 -0.45 -4.74
CA VAL A 83 14.49 -0.76 -3.80
C VAL A 83 13.59 0.46 -3.60
N ASP A 84 14.18 1.64 -3.47
CA ASP A 84 13.43 2.88 -3.26
C ASP A 84 12.55 3.24 -4.45
N GLN A 85 13.07 3.08 -5.66
CA GLN A 85 12.29 3.28 -6.87
C GLN A 85 11.14 2.27 -6.99
N LEU A 86 11.38 1.00 -6.68
CA LEU A 86 10.37 -0.05 -6.80
C LEU A 86 9.26 0.03 -5.76
N LEU A 87 9.55 0.56 -4.56
CA LEU A 87 8.56 0.71 -3.49
C LEU A 87 7.81 2.05 -3.54
N ASP A 88 8.21 2.97 -4.41
CA ASP A 88 7.61 4.30 -4.53
C ASP A 88 6.07 4.27 -4.77
N PRO A 89 5.51 3.40 -5.64
CA PRO A 89 4.05 3.28 -5.78
C PRO A 89 3.37 2.87 -4.47
N ALA A 90 3.94 1.92 -3.73
CA ALA A 90 3.41 1.46 -2.46
C ALA A 90 3.50 2.53 -1.36
N ARG A 91 4.55 3.36 -1.37
CA ARG A 91 4.65 4.53 -0.46
C ARG A 91 3.52 5.53 -0.67
N ARG A 92 3.08 5.75 -1.91
CA ARG A 92 1.92 6.61 -2.19
C ARG A 92 0.63 6.04 -1.58
N VAL A 93 0.44 4.72 -1.67
CA VAL A 93 -0.69 4.04 -0.99
C VAL A 93 -0.59 4.23 0.53
N ARG A 94 0.60 4.04 1.11
CA ARG A 94 0.87 4.25 2.54
C ARG A 94 0.55 5.68 3.01
N ALA A 95 0.90 6.69 2.21
CA ALA A 95 0.60 8.08 2.49
C ALA A 95 -0.91 8.37 2.46
N GLY A 96 -1.63 7.78 1.48
CA GLY A 96 -3.09 7.89 1.40
C GLY A 96 -3.82 7.27 2.59
N LEU A 97 -3.30 6.20 3.17
CA LEU A 97 -3.86 5.58 4.38
C LEU A 97 -3.65 6.43 5.66
N GLY A 98 -2.58 7.23 5.71
CA GLY A 98 -2.29 8.12 6.84
C GLY A 98 -3.05 9.46 6.81
N SER A 99 -3.57 9.85 5.64
CA SER A 99 -4.24 11.15 5.45
C SER A 99 -5.74 11.15 5.84
N GLY A 100 -6.29 10.01 6.27
CA GLY A 100 -7.70 9.87 6.66
C GLY A 100 -8.04 10.25 8.11
N ALA A 101 -7.07 10.73 8.89
CA ALA A 101 -7.29 11.13 10.29
C ALA A 101 -7.66 12.62 10.48
N ASP A 102 -7.59 13.43 9.42
CA ASP A 102 -7.85 14.89 9.44
C ASP A 102 -9.00 15.34 8.52
N ASP A 103 -10.01 14.49 8.28
CA ASP A 103 -11.26 14.90 7.63
C ASP A 103 -12.47 14.76 8.57
N ARG A 104 -12.38 15.43 9.72
CA ARG A 104 -13.57 15.89 10.47
C ARG A 104 -13.64 17.41 10.34
N GLY A 105 -14.09 17.89 9.19
CA GLY A 105 -14.45 19.31 9.08
C GLY A 105 -14.44 19.92 7.69
N SER A 106 -15.26 19.43 6.77
CA SER A 106 -16.01 20.28 5.83
C SER A 106 -16.95 19.42 5.00
N ALA A 107 -18.15 19.21 5.53
CA ALA A 107 -19.29 18.91 4.67
C ALA A 107 -19.47 20.12 3.72
N PRO A 108 -19.51 19.94 2.38
CA PRO A 108 -20.06 20.98 1.54
C PRO A 108 -21.54 21.13 1.91
N ALA A 109 -21.90 22.34 2.33
CA ALA A 109 -23.26 22.71 2.68
C ALA A 109 -24.22 22.28 1.55
N ALA A 110 -25.18 21.42 1.88
CA ALA A 110 -26.33 21.17 1.03
C ALA A 110 -27.07 22.52 0.85
N PRO A 111 -27.40 22.94 -0.38
CA PRO A 111 -28.23 24.12 -0.59
C PRO A 111 -29.65 23.85 -0.03
N PRO A 112 -30.28 24.82 0.64
CA PRO A 112 -31.62 24.64 1.19
C PRO A 112 -32.70 24.83 0.12
N THR A 113 -33.65 23.89 0.15
CA THR A 113 -35.10 24.12 0.11
C THR A 113 -35.80 24.34 -1.25
N GLU A 114 -36.46 23.26 -1.69
CA GLU A 114 -37.91 23.15 -1.87
C GLU A 114 -38.63 24.08 -2.86
N ARG A 115 -39.29 23.46 -3.85
CA ARG A 115 -40.69 23.78 -4.18
C ARG A 115 -41.37 22.63 -4.93
N ASP A 116 -42.52 22.29 -4.36
CA ASP A 116 -43.62 21.40 -4.75
C ASP A 116 -43.97 21.36 -6.27
N PRO A 117 -44.53 20.25 -6.78
CA PRO A 117 -44.93 20.11 -8.19
C PRO A 117 -46.37 20.60 -8.44
N PRO A 118 -46.68 21.21 -9.60
CA PRO A 118 -48.06 21.36 -10.07
C PRO A 118 -48.43 20.30 -11.14
N PRO A 119 -49.73 20.15 -11.45
CA PRO A 119 -50.42 18.85 -11.38
C PRO A 119 -50.58 18.13 -12.73
N ARG A 120 -50.97 16.84 -12.66
CA ARG A 120 -51.53 16.08 -13.77
C ARG A 120 -52.77 16.79 -14.33
N GLY A 121 -52.66 17.29 -15.56
CA GLY A 121 -53.78 17.73 -16.38
C GLY A 121 -53.90 16.83 -17.61
N SER A 122 -55.01 16.11 -17.70
CA SER A 122 -55.46 15.35 -18.87
C SER A 122 -55.80 16.28 -20.05
N ARG A 123 -55.54 15.82 -21.28
CA ARG A 123 -56.26 16.02 -22.58
C ARG A 123 -55.29 16.27 -23.76
N GLU A 124 -55.18 15.34 -24.71
CA GLU A 124 -55.98 15.22 -25.96
C GLU A 124 -55.61 16.26 -27.06
N TRP A 125 -55.23 15.74 -28.25
CA TRP A 125 -55.25 16.31 -29.64
C TRP A 125 -53.98 16.89 -30.32
N MET A 126 -53.73 16.34 -31.53
CA MET A 126 -53.15 16.90 -32.78
C MET A 126 -51.64 17.26 -32.76
N LEU A 127 -50.78 16.56 -33.51
CA LEU A 127 -50.67 16.51 -34.99
C LEU A 127 -49.84 15.30 -35.42
#